data_AF-A0A161TPM6-F1
#
_entry.id   AF-A0A161TPM6-F1
#
_cell.length_a   1.000
_cell.length_b   1.000
_cell.length_c   1.000
_cell.angle_alpha   90.00
_cell.angle_beta   90.00
_cell.angle_gamma   90.00
#
_symmetry.space_group_name_H-M   'P 1'
#
loop_
_entity.id
_entity.type
_entity.pdbx_description
1 polymer ?
#
loop_
_entity_poly.entity_id
_entity_poly.type
_entity_poly.pdbx_seq_one_letter_code
_entity_poly.pdbx_strand_id
1 'polypeptide(L)'
;MYAEYSLNARKVEREFQRKVTKRGFFQTAKGCMNYVVGYGKDSLSFKTDKSKDPLKINRKTIRKAISFFFFSRTSIREDMEKFSKFSSAIFAIVYACFEKNSKLQLLKNGLYRLSLLGTRFFASGLERDPAVMKLYKEINGKYVLYNYMSILESPNCLQKLDEHDMYCLIDSGAFTLFNQKKKKRQKLQHDLFSEESLDDMVLEGYARFMNANKDNPRIIGFLPLDCIGNAEKTRENYTKLKALTDAKIYPVWQCTDSLGELDTIVREEHEIVFIGGLVPYVSKRKDFIRDVLNRVTNRYPNVNFHLLGIADELLIDYGIFSADSTAFLNARKYDDGRKVYIPNGERVEAPEHMSTVGIIKQNLMFLSGLEGCINPQLSINEMFLEGA
;
A
#
# COMPACT_ATOMS: atom_id res chain seq x y z
N MET A 1 -7.83 -12.25 9.69
CA MET A 1 -7.22 -10.98 10.17
C MET A 1 -6.00 -11.33 11.00
N TYR A 2 -4.84 -10.74 10.71
CA TYR A 2 -3.55 -11.20 11.22
C TYR A 2 -3.47 -11.36 12.74
N ALA A 3 -2.74 -12.39 13.17
CA ALA A 3 -2.42 -12.59 14.58
C ALA A 3 -1.60 -11.42 15.14
N GLU A 4 -0.63 -10.91 14.38
CA GLU A 4 0.20 -9.76 14.77
C GLU A 4 -0.63 -8.48 14.92
N TYR A 5 -1.50 -8.15 13.96
CA TYR A 5 -2.39 -6.98 14.11
C TYR A 5 -3.37 -7.16 15.26
N SER A 6 -3.71 -8.39 15.63
CA SER A 6 -4.51 -8.68 16.82
C SER A 6 -3.71 -8.42 18.11
N LEU A 7 -2.41 -8.72 18.13
CA LEU A 7 -1.51 -8.41 19.25
C LEU A 7 -1.27 -6.90 19.37
N ASN A 8 -0.92 -6.25 18.26
CA ASN A 8 -0.72 -4.80 18.19
C ASN A 8 -2.00 -4.05 18.59
N ALA A 9 -3.18 -4.52 18.17
CA ALA A 9 -4.45 -3.93 18.57
C ALA A 9 -4.71 -4.00 20.08
N ARG A 10 -4.26 -5.05 20.79
CA ARG A 10 -4.36 -5.12 22.25
C ARG A 10 -3.46 -4.09 22.93
N LYS A 11 -2.24 -3.89 22.42
CA LYS A 11 -1.30 -2.88 22.93
C LYS A 11 -1.88 -1.47 22.75
N VAL A 12 -2.28 -1.14 21.53
CA VAL A 12 -2.88 0.16 21.17
C VAL A 12 -4.17 0.43 21.94
N GLU A 13 -5.06 -0.56 22.07
CA GLU A 13 -6.30 -0.41 22.86
C GLU A 13 -6.02 -0.14 24.35
N ARG A 14 -4.98 -0.74 24.93
CA ARG A 14 -4.57 -0.48 26.33
C ARG A 14 -3.99 0.93 26.50
N GLU A 15 -3.21 1.41 25.54
CA GLU A 15 -2.70 2.79 25.53
C GLU A 15 -3.87 3.79 25.45
N PHE A 16 -4.82 3.52 24.56
CA PHE A 16 -6.07 4.28 24.48
C PHE A 16 -6.84 4.24 25.80
N GLN A 17 -7.03 3.06 26.41
CA GLN A 17 -7.68 2.92 27.71
C GLN A 17 -7.05 3.83 28.76
N ARG A 18 -5.72 3.76 28.95
CA ARG A 18 -5.01 4.61 29.92
C ARG A 18 -5.25 6.10 29.65
N LYS A 19 -5.17 6.50 28.38
CA LYS A 19 -5.38 7.89 27.96
C LYS A 19 -6.80 8.38 28.27
N VAL A 20 -7.83 7.61 27.90
CA VAL A 20 -9.23 8.06 28.07
C VAL A 20 -9.73 7.94 29.50
N THR A 21 -9.24 6.96 30.28
CA THR A 21 -9.53 6.90 31.72
C THR A 21 -8.96 8.12 32.45
N LYS A 22 -7.77 8.59 32.07
CA LYS A 22 -7.19 9.82 32.64
C LYS A 22 -7.94 11.08 32.22
N ARG A 23 -8.34 11.19 30.95
CA ARG A 23 -9.03 12.38 30.42
C ARG A 23 -10.52 12.44 30.77
N GLY A 24 -11.16 11.30 30.98
CA GLY A 24 -12.61 11.18 31.19
C GLY A 24 -13.45 11.25 29.91
N PHE A 25 -12.85 11.44 28.73
CA PHE A 25 -13.58 11.53 27.47
C PHE A 25 -12.71 11.18 26.24
N PHE A 26 -13.36 11.02 25.09
CA PHE A 26 -12.76 11.01 23.76
C PHE A 26 -13.67 11.75 22.76
N GLN A 27 -13.11 12.24 21.65
CA GLN A 27 -13.82 13.07 20.68
C GLN A 27 -13.97 12.37 19.34
N THR A 28 -15.10 12.59 18.68
CA THR A 28 -15.26 12.23 17.26
C THR A 28 -14.40 13.13 16.39
N ALA A 29 -14.18 12.74 15.13
CA ALA A 29 -13.48 13.57 14.15
C ALA A 29 -14.17 14.94 13.91
N LYS A 30 -15.46 15.07 14.25
CA LYS A 30 -16.23 16.33 14.21
C LYS A 30 -16.18 17.12 15.52
N GLY A 31 -15.40 16.67 16.51
CA GLY A 31 -15.26 17.32 17.81
C GLY A 31 -16.36 16.97 18.83
N CYS A 32 -17.30 16.08 18.51
CA CYS A 32 -18.36 15.71 19.46
C CYS A 32 -17.78 14.90 20.62
N MET A 33 -18.17 15.23 21.85
CA MET A 33 -17.66 14.63 23.07
C MET A 33 -18.35 13.29 23.38
N ASN A 34 -17.54 12.31 23.77
CA ASN A 34 -17.98 11.02 24.32
C ASN A 34 -17.36 10.88 25.71
N TYR A 35 -18.15 11.09 26.75
CA TYR A 35 -17.72 11.02 28.14
C TYR A 35 -17.64 9.57 28.58
N VAL A 36 -16.48 9.16 29.08
CA VAL A 36 -16.24 7.81 29.56
C VAL A 36 -16.96 7.63 30.89
N VAL A 37 -17.92 6.70 30.93
CA VAL A 37 -18.63 6.32 32.17
C VAL A 37 -17.84 5.23 32.89
N GLY A 38 -17.25 4.30 32.13
CA GLY A 38 -16.42 3.24 32.69
C GLY A 38 -15.70 2.44 31.62
N TYR A 39 -14.49 1.97 31.94
CA TYR A 39 -13.70 1.09 31.07
C TYR A 39 -13.51 -0.25 31.78
N GLY A 40 -14.45 -1.16 31.56
CA GLY A 40 -14.49 -2.46 32.23
C GLY A 40 -13.57 -3.51 31.60
N LYS A 41 -13.66 -4.74 32.12
CA LYS A 41 -12.89 -5.88 31.61
C LYS A 41 -13.22 -6.20 30.15
N ASP A 42 -14.50 -6.13 29.77
CA ASP A 42 -14.98 -6.58 28.46
C ASP A 42 -15.52 -5.47 27.56
N SER A 43 -15.85 -4.31 28.13
CA SER A 43 -16.48 -3.21 27.38
C SER A 43 -16.05 -1.82 27.85
N LEU A 44 -16.12 -0.87 26.93
CA LEU A 44 -16.10 0.56 27.17
C LEU A 44 -17.55 1.06 27.24
N SER A 45 -17.90 1.73 28.33
CA SER A 45 -19.18 2.42 28.52
C SER A 45 -18.97 3.93 28.45
N PHE A 46 -19.79 4.63 27.66
CA PHE A 46 -19.67 6.08 27.46
C PHE A 46 -21.03 6.73 27.24
N LYS A 47 -21.13 8.04 27.48
CA LYS A 47 -22.29 8.88 27.14
C LYS A 47 -21.91 9.91 26.10
N THR A 48 -22.83 10.20 25.20
CA THR A 48 -22.79 11.37 24.34
C THR A 48 -23.73 12.44 24.89
N ASP A 49 -23.59 13.68 24.46
CA ASP A 49 -24.51 14.77 24.85
C ASP A 49 -25.98 14.45 24.52
N LYS A 50 -26.22 13.59 23.53
CA LYS A 50 -27.57 13.23 23.06
C LYS A 50 -28.13 11.97 23.72
N SER A 51 -27.30 11.16 24.38
CA SER A 51 -27.74 9.86 24.93
C SER A 51 -28.23 9.99 26.37
N LYS A 52 -29.47 9.57 26.63
CA LYS A 52 -30.02 9.48 28.01
C LYS A 52 -29.31 8.41 28.83
N ASP A 53 -29.00 7.27 28.21
CA ASP A 53 -28.36 6.11 28.85
C ASP A 53 -26.92 5.88 28.34
N PRO A 54 -26.03 5.30 29.16
CA PRO A 54 -24.69 4.92 28.72
C PRO A 54 -24.72 3.90 27.56
N LEU A 55 -24.01 4.22 26.49
CA LEU A 55 -23.74 3.33 25.37
C LEU A 55 -22.58 2.40 25.71
N LYS A 56 -22.58 1.18 25.15
CA LYS A 56 -21.54 0.17 25.40
C LYS A 56 -20.96 -0.37 24.10
N ILE A 57 -19.63 -0.47 24.06
CA ILE A 57 -18.89 -1.12 22.99
C ILE A 57 -17.97 -2.19 23.58
N ASN A 58 -18.04 -3.40 23.04
CA ASN A 58 -17.17 -4.50 23.45
C ASN A 58 -15.72 -4.23 23.04
N ARG A 59 -14.77 -4.51 23.93
CA ARG A 59 -13.33 -4.35 23.66
C ARG A 59 -12.86 -5.25 22.52
N LYS A 60 -13.46 -6.44 22.37
CA LYS A 60 -13.20 -7.31 21.21
C LYS A 60 -13.54 -6.61 19.89
N THR A 61 -14.61 -5.82 19.86
CA THR A 61 -15.01 -5.02 18.70
C THR A 61 -14.02 -3.88 18.44
N ILE A 62 -13.60 -3.16 19.49
CA ILE A 62 -12.57 -2.12 19.39
C ILE A 62 -11.29 -2.69 18.79
N ARG A 63 -10.81 -3.82 19.32
CA ARG A 63 -9.59 -4.48 18.83
C ARG A 63 -9.72 -4.93 17.37
N LYS A 64 -10.86 -5.49 16.97
CA LYS A 64 -11.12 -5.83 15.55
C LYS A 64 -11.05 -4.61 14.64
N ALA A 65 -11.61 -3.47 15.05
CA ALA A 65 -11.55 -2.23 14.28
C ALA A 65 -10.10 -1.70 14.17
N ILE A 66 -9.34 -1.72 15.27
CA ILE A 66 -7.91 -1.35 15.27
C ILE A 66 -7.10 -2.29 14.36
N SER A 67 -7.30 -3.62 14.47
CA SER A 67 -6.61 -4.58 13.60
C SER A 67 -7.00 -4.43 12.13
N PHE A 68 -8.26 -4.10 11.85
CA PHE A 68 -8.69 -3.75 10.49
C PHE A 68 -7.96 -2.50 9.99
N PHE A 69 -7.82 -1.47 10.81
CA PHE A 69 -7.14 -0.24 10.40
C PHE A 69 -5.64 -0.44 10.16
N PHE A 70 -4.95 -1.28 10.94
CA PHE A 70 -3.58 -1.71 10.60
C PHE A 70 -3.53 -2.40 9.23
N PHE A 71 -4.51 -3.24 8.93
CA PHE A 71 -4.58 -3.94 7.66
C PHE A 71 -4.88 -3.02 6.49
N SER A 72 -5.95 -2.22 6.55
CA SER A 72 -6.36 -1.37 5.43
C SER A 72 -5.48 -0.13 5.30
N ARG A 73 -4.83 0.30 6.39
CA ARG A 73 -4.08 1.57 6.55
C ARG A 73 -4.88 2.85 6.29
N THR A 74 -6.05 2.75 5.69
CA THR A 74 -7.01 3.82 5.48
C THR A 74 -8.39 3.35 5.90
N SER A 75 -9.20 4.25 6.45
CA SER A 75 -10.60 3.96 6.73
C SER A 75 -11.46 5.22 6.77
N ILE A 76 -12.74 5.05 6.50
CA ILE A 76 -13.79 6.04 6.73
C ILE A 76 -14.75 5.53 7.82
N ARG A 77 -15.73 6.35 8.21
CA ARG A 77 -16.71 5.98 9.24
C ARG A 77 -17.54 4.76 8.83
N GLU A 78 -17.89 4.66 7.56
CA GLU A 78 -18.71 3.61 6.96
C GLU A 78 -18.03 2.25 7.11
N ASP A 79 -16.70 2.19 7.00
CA ASP A 79 -15.95 0.96 7.25
C ASP A 79 -16.13 0.41 8.66
N MET A 80 -16.51 1.27 9.62
CA MET A 80 -16.73 0.89 11.00
C MET A 80 -18.13 0.30 11.26
N GLU A 81 -19.06 0.47 10.33
CA GLU A 81 -20.44 -0.03 10.43
C GLU A 81 -20.48 -1.56 10.53
N LYS A 82 -19.53 -2.26 9.87
CA LYS A 82 -19.39 -3.73 9.97
C LYS A 82 -19.00 -4.23 11.36
N PHE A 83 -18.52 -3.35 12.25
CA PHE A 83 -18.11 -3.71 13.61
C PHE A 83 -19.15 -3.33 14.65
N SER A 84 -19.85 -2.21 14.47
CA SER A 84 -20.83 -1.71 15.42
C SER A 84 -21.77 -0.69 14.80
N LYS A 85 -23.03 -0.68 15.25
CA LYS A 85 -23.98 0.42 15.00
C LYS A 85 -23.50 1.78 15.56
N PHE A 86 -22.56 1.77 16.51
CA PHE A 86 -21.90 2.96 17.03
C PHE A 86 -20.66 3.31 16.20
N SER A 87 -20.76 3.26 14.87
CA SER A 87 -19.63 3.40 13.93
C SER A 87 -18.87 4.71 14.12
N SER A 88 -19.56 5.83 14.38
CA SER A 88 -18.93 7.12 14.69
C SER A 88 -18.05 7.08 15.96
N ALA A 89 -18.47 6.34 16.99
CA ALA A 89 -17.68 6.18 18.22
C ALA A 89 -16.51 5.22 18.00
N ILE A 90 -16.68 4.15 17.22
CA ILE A 90 -15.57 3.27 16.82
C ILE A 90 -14.52 4.04 16.02
N PHE A 91 -14.95 4.83 15.04
CA PHE A 91 -14.05 5.67 14.24
C PHE A 91 -13.31 6.68 15.12
N ALA A 92 -14.00 7.29 16.08
CA ALA A 92 -13.39 8.18 17.09
C ALA A 92 -12.32 7.47 17.94
N ILE A 93 -12.59 6.23 18.37
CA ILE A 93 -11.63 5.42 19.13
C ILE A 93 -10.39 5.12 18.27
N VAL A 94 -10.58 4.67 17.02
CA VAL A 94 -9.46 4.39 16.10
C VAL A 94 -8.66 5.66 15.84
N TYR A 95 -9.31 6.79 15.54
CA TYR A 95 -8.65 8.08 15.39
C TYR A 95 -7.82 8.44 16.64
N ALA A 96 -8.40 8.35 17.83
CA ALA A 96 -7.70 8.66 19.08
C ALA A 96 -6.54 7.71 19.41
N CYS A 97 -6.58 6.47 18.92
CA CYS A 97 -5.50 5.49 19.02
C CYS A 97 -4.31 5.85 18.13
N PHE A 98 -4.56 6.45 16.97
CA PHE A 98 -3.54 6.70 15.95
C PHE A 98 -3.28 8.19 15.70
N GLU A 99 -3.75 9.09 16.56
CA GLU A 99 -3.71 10.55 16.34
C GLU A 99 -2.31 11.10 16.01
N LYS A 100 -1.24 10.46 16.51
CA LYS A 100 0.16 10.86 16.26
C LYS A 100 0.76 10.25 15.00
N ASN A 101 0.14 9.18 14.51
CA ASN A 101 0.66 8.25 13.51
C ASN A 101 -0.27 8.15 12.30
N SER A 102 -1.17 9.12 12.13
CA SER A 102 -2.15 9.15 11.05
C SER A 102 -2.45 10.59 10.64
N LYS A 103 -2.92 10.74 9.41
CA LYS A 103 -3.49 11.98 8.88
C LYS A 103 -5.00 11.85 8.72
N LEU A 104 -5.70 12.96 8.88
CA LEU A 104 -7.15 13.05 8.77
C LEU A 104 -7.52 13.96 7.60
N GLN A 105 -8.27 13.44 6.64
CA GLN A 105 -8.74 14.16 5.45
C GLN A 105 -10.25 14.34 5.52
N LEU A 106 -10.74 15.57 5.34
CA LEU A 106 -12.16 15.83 5.09
C LEU A 106 -12.48 15.53 3.62
N LEU A 107 -13.47 14.68 3.41
CA LEU A 107 -13.99 14.30 2.09
C LEU A 107 -15.13 15.25 1.67
N LYS A 108 -15.42 15.32 0.37
CA LYS A 108 -16.45 16.17 -0.25
C LYS A 108 -17.84 15.90 0.28
N ASN A 109 -18.14 14.65 0.59
CA ASN A 109 -19.40 14.23 1.20
C ASN A 109 -19.50 14.55 2.72
N GLY A 110 -18.51 15.25 3.28
CA GLY A 110 -18.47 15.65 4.69
C GLY A 110 -18.07 14.52 5.66
N LEU A 111 -17.60 13.39 5.13
CA LEU A 111 -16.98 12.30 5.90
C LEU A 111 -15.50 12.58 6.12
N TYR A 112 -14.91 11.83 7.05
CA TYR A 112 -13.48 11.88 7.29
C TYR A 112 -12.82 10.56 6.88
N ARG A 113 -11.68 10.66 6.22
CA ARG A 113 -10.75 9.56 5.98
C ARG A 113 -9.57 9.67 6.92
N LEU A 114 -9.31 8.59 7.65
CA LEU A 114 -8.13 8.43 8.47
C LEU A 114 -7.13 7.56 7.71
N SER A 115 -5.87 7.98 7.61
CA SER A 115 -4.81 7.23 6.92
C SER A 115 -3.57 7.13 7.81
N LEU A 116 -3.00 5.93 7.97
CA LEU A 116 -1.73 5.72 8.67
C LEU A 116 -0.57 6.38 7.92
N LEU A 117 0.37 6.92 8.69
CA LEU A 117 1.67 7.38 8.20
C LEU A 117 2.64 6.20 8.05
N GLY A 118 3.71 6.43 7.28
CA GLY A 118 4.69 5.39 6.89
C GLY A 118 4.33 4.71 5.57
N THR A 119 5.31 4.03 4.98
CA THR A 119 5.20 3.46 3.63
C THR A 119 5.00 1.95 3.69
N ARG A 120 3.87 1.46 3.18
CA ARG A 120 3.70 0.03 2.90
C ARG A 120 4.43 -0.36 1.64
N PHE A 121 5.40 -1.27 1.75
CA PHE A 121 6.10 -1.81 0.60
C PHE A 121 5.48 -3.10 0.09
N PHE A 122 5.25 -3.18 -1.22
CA PHE A 122 4.81 -4.38 -1.92
C PHE A 122 6.01 -4.98 -2.68
N ALA A 123 6.44 -6.18 -2.27
CA ALA A 123 7.54 -6.87 -2.94
C ALA A 123 7.07 -7.43 -4.29
N SER A 124 7.56 -6.84 -5.38
CA SER A 124 7.16 -7.21 -6.74
C SER A 124 8.04 -8.35 -7.29
N GLY A 125 7.47 -9.21 -8.13
CA GLY A 125 8.21 -10.24 -8.87
C GLY A 125 8.52 -11.53 -8.11
N LEU A 126 7.98 -11.69 -6.88
CA LEU A 126 8.17 -12.90 -6.09
C LEU A 126 7.45 -14.12 -6.67
N GLU A 127 6.40 -13.93 -7.47
CA GLU A 127 5.68 -15.00 -8.15
C GLU A 127 6.58 -15.86 -9.04
N ARG A 128 7.72 -15.31 -9.48
CA ARG A 128 8.72 -15.95 -10.34
C ARG A 128 9.88 -16.58 -9.58
N ASP A 129 9.99 -16.35 -8.26
CA ASP A 129 11.13 -16.82 -7.45
C ASP A 129 10.67 -17.41 -6.10
N PRO A 130 10.37 -18.72 -6.06
CA PRO A 130 9.94 -19.39 -4.83
C PRO A 130 10.96 -19.31 -3.68
N ALA A 131 12.26 -19.23 -3.98
CA ALA A 131 13.29 -19.16 -2.95
C ALA A 131 13.26 -17.79 -2.25
N VAL A 132 13.15 -16.71 -3.01
CA VAL A 132 13.01 -15.36 -2.43
C VAL A 132 11.65 -15.18 -1.75
N MET A 133 10.58 -15.81 -2.26
CA MET A 133 9.28 -15.82 -1.56
C MET A 133 9.36 -16.46 -0.18
N LYS A 134 10.07 -17.60 -0.06
CA LYS A 134 10.31 -18.24 1.25
C LYS A 134 11.10 -17.32 2.18
N LEU A 135 12.16 -16.69 1.68
CA LEU A 135 12.95 -15.70 2.42
C LEU A 135 12.08 -14.53 2.89
N TYR A 136 11.20 -14.01 2.04
CA TYR A 136 10.28 -12.93 2.38
C TYR A 136 9.32 -13.34 3.50
N LYS A 137 8.82 -14.58 3.48
CA LYS A 137 8.02 -15.14 4.59
C LYS A 137 8.81 -15.25 5.88
N GLU A 138 10.08 -15.66 5.84
CA GLU A 138 10.94 -15.80 7.03
C GLU A 138 11.14 -14.47 7.77
N ILE A 139 11.14 -13.34 7.04
CA ILE A 139 11.19 -12.00 7.64
C ILE A 139 9.79 -11.42 7.91
N ASN A 140 8.75 -12.25 7.89
CA ASN A 140 7.35 -11.86 8.09
C ASN A 140 6.81 -10.86 7.04
N GLY A 141 7.36 -10.88 5.83
CA GLY A 141 6.85 -10.11 4.68
C GLY A 141 5.44 -10.55 4.28
N LYS A 142 4.55 -9.58 4.06
CA LYS A 142 3.11 -9.81 3.86
C LYS A 142 2.56 -9.29 2.55
N TYR A 143 3.14 -8.24 2.02
CA TYR A 143 2.57 -7.50 0.89
C TYR A 143 3.42 -7.73 -0.35
N VAL A 144 2.76 -8.19 -1.41
CA VAL A 144 3.38 -8.52 -2.69
C VAL A 144 2.62 -7.84 -3.83
N LEU A 145 3.30 -7.57 -4.92
CA LEU A 145 2.65 -7.18 -6.17
C LEU A 145 2.93 -8.24 -7.21
N TYR A 146 1.86 -8.84 -7.74
CA TYR A 146 1.96 -9.84 -8.80
C TYR A 146 1.51 -9.24 -10.11
N ASN A 147 2.16 -9.71 -11.17
CA ASN A 147 1.86 -9.30 -12.52
C ASN A 147 0.89 -10.29 -13.19
N TYR A 148 -0.23 -9.81 -13.73
CA TYR A 148 -1.25 -10.62 -14.41
C TYR A 148 -0.65 -11.54 -15.48
N MET A 149 0.27 -11.04 -16.30
CA MET A 149 0.93 -11.87 -17.32
C MET A 149 1.74 -13.01 -16.71
N SER A 150 2.38 -12.79 -15.56
CA SER A 150 3.11 -13.83 -14.84
C SER A 150 2.19 -14.83 -14.15
N ILE A 151 1.00 -14.38 -13.73
CA ILE A 151 -0.04 -15.26 -13.19
C ILE A 151 -0.53 -16.23 -14.25
N LEU A 152 -0.72 -15.76 -15.50
CA LEU A 152 -1.12 -16.62 -16.62
C LEU A 152 -0.10 -17.71 -16.93
N GLU A 153 1.19 -17.40 -16.79
CA GLU A 153 2.28 -18.37 -16.98
C GLU A 153 2.41 -19.37 -15.80
N SER A 154 1.90 -19.01 -14.62
CA SER A 154 1.99 -19.81 -13.40
C SER A 154 0.66 -19.83 -12.64
N PRO A 155 -0.34 -20.60 -13.08
CA PRO A 155 -1.72 -20.54 -12.58
C PRO A 155 -1.86 -20.82 -11.07
N ASN A 156 -0.93 -21.57 -10.46
CA ASN A 156 -0.95 -21.85 -9.03
C ASN A 156 -0.33 -20.74 -8.16
N CYS A 157 0.16 -19.64 -8.74
CA CYS A 157 0.83 -18.59 -7.97
C CYS A 157 -0.10 -17.88 -6.97
N LEU A 158 -1.41 -17.81 -7.24
CA LEU A 158 -2.38 -17.22 -6.31
C LEU A 158 -2.58 -18.09 -5.07
N GLN A 159 -2.48 -19.42 -5.19
CA GLN A 159 -2.58 -20.34 -4.04
C GLN A 159 -1.45 -20.09 -3.03
N LYS A 160 -0.27 -19.67 -3.51
CA LYS A 160 0.87 -19.31 -2.66
C LYS A 160 0.58 -18.14 -1.72
N LEU A 161 -0.38 -17.27 -2.07
CA LEU A 161 -0.80 -16.18 -1.18
C LEU A 161 -1.37 -16.73 0.13
N ASP A 162 -2.17 -17.80 0.07
CA ASP A 162 -2.69 -18.46 1.27
C ASP A 162 -1.61 -19.26 2.02
N GLU A 163 -0.78 -20.02 1.30
CA GLU A 163 0.31 -20.83 1.87
C GLU A 163 1.34 -20.00 2.66
N HIS A 164 1.59 -18.77 2.18
CA HIS A 164 2.54 -17.86 2.78
C HIS A 164 1.91 -16.74 3.60
N ASP A 165 0.58 -16.73 3.75
CA ASP A 165 -0.17 -15.68 4.45
C ASP A 165 0.16 -14.27 3.94
N MET A 166 0.17 -14.13 2.61
CA MET A 166 0.49 -12.90 1.88
C MET A 166 -0.76 -12.28 1.24
N TYR A 167 -0.68 -10.99 0.94
CA TYR A 167 -1.72 -10.21 0.30
C TYR A 167 -1.15 -9.45 -0.89
N CYS A 168 -1.95 -9.35 -1.93
CA CYS A 168 -1.48 -9.03 -3.26
C CYS A 168 -2.19 -7.81 -3.85
N LEU A 169 -1.43 -6.92 -4.45
CA LEU A 169 -1.92 -6.06 -5.52
C LEU A 169 -1.63 -6.73 -6.86
N ILE A 170 -2.62 -6.71 -7.76
CA ILE A 170 -2.43 -7.25 -9.10
C ILE A 170 -2.15 -6.10 -10.06
N ASP A 171 -0.95 -6.10 -10.63
CA ASP A 171 -0.60 -5.27 -11.76
C ASP A 171 -1.04 -5.95 -13.07
N SER A 172 -1.49 -5.14 -14.02
CA SER A 172 -1.86 -5.58 -15.37
C SER A 172 -0.69 -6.19 -16.15
N GLY A 173 0.53 -5.78 -15.80
CA GLY A 173 1.75 -6.21 -16.44
C GLY A 173 2.07 -5.59 -17.77
N ALA A 174 1.50 -4.42 -18.07
CA ALA A 174 1.79 -3.66 -19.28
C ALA A 174 3.29 -3.35 -19.44
N PHE A 175 4.03 -3.10 -18.35
CA PHE A 175 5.48 -2.93 -18.39
C PHE A 175 6.21 -4.17 -18.92
N THR A 176 5.75 -5.37 -18.54
CA THR A 176 6.30 -6.64 -19.04
C THR A 176 6.00 -6.78 -20.54
N LEU A 177 4.76 -6.51 -20.97
CA LEU A 177 4.38 -6.52 -22.39
C LEU A 177 5.18 -5.50 -23.21
N PHE A 178 5.35 -4.27 -22.72
CA PHE A 178 6.13 -3.22 -23.38
C PHE A 178 7.57 -3.67 -23.64
N ASN A 179 8.22 -4.27 -22.63
CA ASN A 179 9.57 -4.80 -22.77
C ASN A 179 9.65 -5.97 -23.76
N GLN A 180 8.64 -6.85 -23.78
CA GLN A 180 8.55 -7.94 -24.75
C GLN A 180 8.31 -7.41 -26.18
N LYS A 181 7.41 -6.44 -26.38
CA LYS A 181 7.15 -5.77 -27.68
C LYS A 181 8.42 -5.06 -28.17
N LYS A 182 9.19 -4.40 -27.31
CA LYS A 182 10.48 -3.78 -27.67
C LYS A 182 11.51 -4.80 -28.16
N LYS A 183 11.55 -6.00 -27.55
CA LYS A 183 12.40 -7.12 -28.00
C LYS A 183 11.88 -7.76 -29.30
N LYS A 184 10.57 -7.91 -29.46
CA LYS A 184 9.94 -8.46 -30.66
C LYS A 184 10.02 -7.54 -31.88
N ARG A 185 9.96 -6.20 -31.72
CA ARG A 185 10.19 -5.26 -32.82
C ARG A 185 11.60 -5.37 -33.45
N GLN A 186 12.55 -6.02 -32.78
CA GLN A 186 13.86 -6.37 -33.35
C GLN A 186 13.86 -7.69 -34.15
N LYS A 187 12.77 -8.47 -34.09
CA LYS A 187 12.55 -9.71 -34.86
C LYS A 187 11.23 -9.60 -35.60
N LEU A 188 11.28 -9.08 -36.84
CA LEU A 188 10.10 -8.97 -37.71
C LEU A 188 9.35 -10.31 -37.81
N GLN A 189 8.16 -10.38 -37.24
CA GLN A 189 7.13 -11.35 -37.62
C GLN A 189 5.83 -10.56 -37.82
N HIS A 190 5.17 -10.82 -38.95
CA HIS A 190 3.84 -10.31 -39.26
C HIS A 190 2.82 -11.00 -38.35
N ASP A 191 2.22 -10.25 -37.41
CA ASP A 191 1.10 -10.75 -36.62
C ASP A 191 -0.20 -10.74 -37.44
N LEU A 192 -1.02 -11.78 -37.28
CA LEU A 192 -2.32 -11.99 -37.96
C LEU A 192 -3.42 -11.01 -37.54
N PHE A 193 -3.18 -10.22 -36.51
CA PHE A 193 -4.14 -9.30 -35.87
C PHE A 193 -3.54 -7.90 -35.78
N SER A 194 -4.38 -6.85 -35.81
CA SER A 194 -3.90 -5.49 -35.57
C SER A 194 -3.45 -5.33 -34.11
N GLU A 195 -2.43 -4.50 -33.84
CA GLU A 195 -1.97 -4.22 -32.48
C GLU A 195 -3.12 -3.78 -31.55
N GLU A 196 -4.09 -3.02 -32.08
CA GLU A 196 -5.27 -2.55 -31.35
C GLU A 196 -6.23 -3.69 -30.94
N SER A 197 -6.49 -4.65 -31.84
CA SER A 197 -7.34 -5.80 -31.52
C SER A 197 -6.72 -6.73 -30.46
N LEU A 198 -5.39 -6.86 -30.45
CA LEU A 198 -4.68 -7.62 -29.43
C LEU A 198 -4.75 -6.93 -28.06
N ASP A 199 -4.63 -5.60 -28.03
CA ASP A 199 -4.70 -4.84 -26.78
C ASP A 199 -6.12 -4.88 -26.18
N ASP A 200 -7.17 -4.81 -27.00
CA ASP A 200 -8.55 -4.99 -26.53
C ASP A 200 -8.82 -6.42 -26.02
N MET A 201 -8.32 -7.45 -26.72
CA MET A 201 -8.42 -8.84 -26.23
C MET A 201 -7.71 -9.05 -24.88
N VAL A 202 -6.56 -8.41 -24.68
CA VAL A 202 -5.83 -8.43 -23.39
C VAL A 202 -6.65 -7.74 -22.31
N LEU A 203 -7.24 -6.58 -22.61
CA LEU A 203 -8.04 -5.82 -21.64
C LEU A 203 -9.28 -6.60 -21.21
N GLU A 204 -10.01 -7.22 -22.15
CA GLU A 204 -11.14 -8.09 -21.82
C GLU A 204 -10.72 -9.34 -21.04
N GLY A 205 -9.61 -9.96 -21.42
CA GLY A 205 -9.04 -11.10 -20.69
C GLY A 205 -8.71 -10.74 -19.24
N TYR A 206 -8.12 -9.57 -19.04
CA TYR A 206 -7.82 -9.05 -17.71
C TYR A 206 -9.10 -8.73 -16.93
N ALA A 207 -10.10 -8.10 -17.54
CA ALA A 207 -11.39 -7.83 -16.90
C ALA A 207 -12.10 -9.12 -16.45
N ARG A 208 -12.06 -10.18 -17.28
CA ARG A 208 -12.57 -11.51 -16.89
C ARG A 208 -11.82 -12.08 -15.70
N PHE A 209 -10.49 -11.97 -15.68
CA PHE A 209 -9.67 -12.39 -14.55
C PHE A 209 -10.03 -11.61 -13.27
N MET A 210 -10.20 -10.30 -13.36
CA MET A 210 -10.60 -9.44 -12.23
C MET A 210 -11.95 -9.88 -11.68
N ASN A 211 -12.95 -10.06 -12.54
CA ASN A 211 -14.29 -10.52 -12.13
C ASN A 211 -14.27 -11.89 -11.46
N ALA A 212 -13.40 -12.80 -11.90
CA ALA A 212 -13.26 -14.13 -11.28
C ALA A 212 -12.54 -14.10 -9.93
N ASN A 213 -11.79 -13.03 -9.62
CA ASN A 213 -10.91 -12.96 -8.44
C ASN A 213 -11.19 -11.79 -7.49
N LYS A 214 -12.16 -10.91 -7.80
CA LYS A 214 -12.46 -9.71 -7.00
C LYS A 214 -12.87 -10.00 -5.56
N ASP A 215 -13.43 -11.18 -5.30
CA ASP A 215 -13.85 -11.61 -3.96
C ASP A 215 -12.77 -12.41 -3.21
N ASN A 216 -11.58 -12.60 -3.81
CA ASN A 216 -10.48 -13.27 -3.14
C ASN A 216 -9.95 -12.40 -1.98
N PRO A 217 -10.00 -12.87 -0.72
CA PRO A 217 -9.62 -12.06 0.44
C PRO A 217 -8.11 -11.73 0.50
N ARG A 218 -7.28 -12.41 -0.29
CA ARG A 218 -5.85 -12.13 -0.41
C ARG A 218 -5.53 -11.07 -1.46
N ILE A 219 -6.47 -10.72 -2.33
CA ILE A 219 -6.29 -9.68 -3.34
C ILE A 219 -6.86 -8.36 -2.81
N ILE A 220 -5.99 -7.37 -2.68
CA ILE A 220 -6.33 -6.04 -2.12
C ILE A 220 -7.01 -5.16 -3.19
N GLY A 221 -6.61 -5.35 -4.44
CA GLY A 221 -7.15 -4.63 -5.59
C GLY A 221 -6.26 -4.82 -6.81
N PHE A 222 -6.66 -4.12 -7.88
CA PHE A 222 -6.07 -4.25 -9.19
C PHE A 222 -5.61 -2.89 -9.72
N LEU A 223 -4.56 -2.89 -10.51
CA LEU A 223 -4.12 -1.72 -11.27
C LEU A 223 -4.65 -1.81 -12.70
N PRO A 224 -4.96 -0.68 -13.35
CA PRO A 224 -5.34 -0.65 -14.75
C PRO A 224 -4.19 -1.08 -15.66
N LEU A 225 -4.52 -1.36 -16.92
CA LEU A 225 -3.52 -1.52 -17.98
C LEU A 225 -2.90 -0.16 -18.29
N ASP A 226 -1.74 0.12 -17.72
CA ASP A 226 -1.04 1.39 -17.93
C ASP A 226 -0.19 1.38 -19.21
N CYS A 227 0.01 2.53 -19.82
CA CYS A 227 0.82 2.65 -21.03
C CYS A 227 1.95 3.64 -20.76
N ILE A 228 3.17 3.13 -20.62
CA ILE A 228 4.35 3.94 -20.31
C ILE A 228 4.52 5.03 -21.37
N GLY A 229 4.50 6.29 -20.93
CA GLY A 229 4.62 7.45 -21.82
C GLY A 229 3.36 7.78 -22.62
N ASN A 230 2.24 7.06 -22.42
CA ASN A 230 0.95 7.37 -23.00
C ASN A 230 -0.14 7.43 -21.91
N ALA A 231 -0.28 8.63 -21.34
CA ALA A 231 -1.25 8.90 -20.29
C ALA A 231 -2.70 8.77 -20.77
N GLU A 232 -2.99 9.22 -22.00
CA GLU A 232 -4.32 9.13 -22.60
C GLU A 232 -4.78 7.68 -22.72
N LYS A 233 -3.92 6.79 -23.24
CA LYS A 233 -4.25 5.37 -23.34
C LYS A 233 -4.45 4.71 -21.97
N THR A 234 -3.67 5.13 -20.96
CA THR A 234 -3.86 4.68 -19.58
C THR A 234 -5.27 5.04 -19.06
N ARG A 235 -5.75 6.25 -19.35
CA ARG A 235 -7.10 6.71 -18.95
C ARG A 235 -8.21 5.98 -19.71
N GLU A 236 -8.04 5.76 -21.02
CA GLU A 236 -8.97 4.96 -21.82
C GLU A 236 -9.10 3.55 -21.23
N ASN A 237 -7.97 2.89 -20.95
CA ASN A 237 -7.95 1.54 -20.40
C ASN A 237 -8.62 1.48 -19.03
N TYR A 238 -8.35 2.46 -18.16
CA TYR A 238 -9.02 2.56 -16.86
C TYR A 238 -10.54 2.69 -17.02
N THR A 239 -11.01 3.60 -17.89
CA THR A 239 -12.45 3.78 -18.16
C THR A 239 -13.09 2.51 -18.71
N LYS A 240 -12.45 1.85 -19.69
CA LYS A 240 -12.92 0.58 -20.26
C LYS A 240 -13.01 -0.52 -19.19
N LEU A 241 -11.97 -0.69 -18.37
CA LEU A 241 -11.99 -1.68 -17.29
C LEU A 241 -13.11 -1.39 -16.27
N LYS A 242 -13.30 -0.13 -15.87
CA LYS A 242 -14.40 0.26 -14.97
C LYS A 242 -15.79 -0.03 -15.55
N ALA A 243 -15.94 -0.05 -16.88
CA ALA A 243 -17.19 -0.44 -17.54
C ALA A 243 -17.38 -1.97 -17.61
N LEU A 244 -16.28 -2.75 -17.64
CA LEU A 244 -16.29 -4.21 -17.77
C LEU A 244 -16.25 -4.96 -16.43
N THR A 245 -15.92 -4.27 -15.33
CA THR A 245 -15.84 -4.89 -14.01
C THR A 245 -16.19 -3.91 -12.89
N ASP A 246 -16.80 -4.46 -11.84
CA ASP A 246 -17.06 -3.81 -10.54
C ASP A 246 -15.94 -4.04 -9.52
N ALA A 247 -14.84 -4.72 -9.92
CA ALA A 247 -13.69 -4.93 -9.08
C ALA A 247 -13.05 -3.61 -8.62
N LYS A 248 -12.33 -3.68 -7.49
CA LYS A 248 -11.60 -2.54 -6.95
C LYS A 248 -10.35 -2.24 -7.79
N ILE A 249 -10.46 -1.23 -8.65
CA ILE A 249 -9.36 -0.72 -9.48
C ILE A 249 -8.83 0.57 -8.87
N TYR A 250 -7.53 0.64 -8.64
CA TYR A 250 -6.89 1.88 -8.21
C TYR A 250 -6.45 2.72 -9.43
N PRO A 251 -6.77 4.02 -9.48
CA PRO A 251 -6.36 4.86 -10.61
C PRO A 251 -4.86 5.07 -10.62
N VAL A 252 -4.28 5.14 -11.82
CA VAL A 252 -2.86 5.45 -12.05
C VAL A 252 -2.77 6.79 -12.79
N TRP A 253 -2.12 7.76 -12.17
CA TRP A 253 -1.69 9.00 -12.83
C TRP A 253 -0.25 8.84 -13.34
N GLN A 254 -0.01 9.15 -14.60
CA GLN A 254 1.32 9.08 -15.20
C GLN A 254 2.04 10.42 -14.99
N CYS A 255 3.33 10.40 -14.62
CA CYS A 255 4.09 11.62 -14.35
C CYS A 255 4.27 12.54 -15.58
N THR A 256 4.02 12.02 -16.78
CA THR A 256 4.04 12.78 -18.04
C THR A 256 2.70 13.44 -18.37
N ASP A 257 1.67 13.19 -17.57
CA ASP A 257 0.34 13.77 -17.73
C ASP A 257 0.25 15.16 -17.07
N SER A 258 -0.84 15.88 -17.33
CA SER A 258 -1.06 17.18 -16.73
C SER A 258 -1.44 17.06 -15.25
N LEU A 259 -1.13 18.09 -14.46
CA LEU A 259 -1.66 18.21 -13.09
C LEU A 259 -3.18 18.37 -13.07
N GLY A 260 -3.79 18.89 -14.14
CA GLY A 260 -5.25 18.99 -14.25
C GLY A 260 -5.93 17.61 -14.27
N GLU A 261 -5.32 16.62 -14.90
CA GLU A 261 -5.80 15.24 -14.85
C GLU A 261 -5.64 14.63 -13.46
N LEU A 262 -4.54 14.95 -12.76
CA LEU A 262 -4.40 14.57 -11.35
C LEU A 262 -5.48 15.21 -10.48
N ASP A 263 -5.85 16.49 -10.72
CA ASP A 263 -6.96 17.13 -10.02
C ASP A 263 -8.24 16.30 -10.17
N THR A 264 -8.55 15.81 -11.37
CA THR A 264 -9.74 15.00 -11.65
C THR A 264 -9.72 13.70 -10.86
N ILE A 265 -8.60 12.96 -10.87
CA ILE A 265 -8.45 11.71 -10.12
C ILE A 265 -8.57 11.97 -8.60
N VAL A 266 -7.90 13.01 -8.08
CA VAL A 266 -7.97 13.34 -6.64
C VAL A 266 -9.38 13.74 -6.22
N ARG A 267 -10.13 14.43 -7.10
CA ARG A 267 -11.52 14.83 -6.86
C ARG A 267 -12.48 13.66 -6.72
N GLU A 268 -12.15 12.48 -7.23
CA GLU A 268 -12.93 11.25 -7.05
C GLU A 268 -12.70 10.60 -5.68
N GLU A 269 -11.74 11.11 -4.90
CA GLU A 269 -11.48 10.71 -3.52
C GLU A 269 -11.15 9.23 -3.35
N HIS A 270 -10.42 8.64 -4.30
CA HIS A 270 -9.92 7.27 -4.19
C HIS A 270 -9.13 7.04 -2.90
N GLU A 271 -9.20 5.83 -2.35
CA GLU A 271 -8.44 5.46 -1.15
C GLU A 271 -6.93 5.62 -1.32
N ILE A 272 -6.45 5.33 -2.53
CA ILE A 272 -5.05 5.39 -2.96
C ILE A 272 -5.04 5.83 -4.43
N VAL A 273 -4.12 6.72 -4.79
CA VAL A 273 -3.82 7.11 -6.17
C VAL A 273 -2.40 6.66 -6.51
N PHE A 274 -2.23 5.94 -7.60
CA PHE A 274 -0.92 5.44 -8.03
C PHE A 274 -0.23 6.47 -8.92
N ILE A 275 1.09 6.59 -8.79
CA ILE A 275 1.95 7.45 -9.60
C ILE A 275 2.86 6.56 -10.44
N GLY A 276 2.59 6.54 -11.75
CA GLY A 276 3.33 5.80 -12.77
C GLY A 276 4.34 6.66 -13.54
N GLY A 277 5.14 6.00 -14.38
CA GLY A 277 6.03 6.67 -15.32
C GLY A 277 7.36 7.18 -14.75
N LEU A 278 7.61 7.00 -13.45
CA LEU A 278 8.82 7.50 -12.79
C LEU A 278 10.06 6.60 -12.98
N VAL A 279 9.87 5.29 -13.12
CA VAL A 279 10.94 4.28 -13.21
C VAL A 279 12.04 4.62 -14.24
N PRO A 280 11.73 5.09 -15.47
CA PRO A 280 12.75 5.45 -16.47
C PRO A 280 13.71 6.56 -16.02
N TYR A 281 13.35 7.35 -15.00
CA TYR A 281 14.11 8.51 -14.54
C TYR A 281 14.97 8.23 -13.30
N VAL A 282 14.76 7.09 -12.61
CA VAL A 282 15.35 6.79 -11.29
C VAL A 282 16.88 6.84 -11.31
N SER A 283 17.51 6.32 -12.36
CA SER A 283 18.97 6.22 -12.42
C SER A 283 19.68 7.47 -12.96
N LYS A 284 18.99 8.34 -13.70
CA LYS A 284 19.65 9.43 -14.46
C LYS A 284 19.08 10.83 -14.21
N ARG A 285 17.87 10.94 -13.67
CA ARG A 285 17.14 12.21 -13.53
C ARG A 285 16.37 12.26 -12.21
N LYS A 286 17.06 12.01 -11.10
CA LYS A 286 16.45 12.02 -9.77
C LYS A 286 15.84 13.37 -9.40
N ASP A 287 16.47 14.47 -9.82
CA ASP A 287 15.94 15.82 -9.60
C ASP A 287 14.59 16.04 -10.29
N PHE A 288 14.38 15.43 -11.46
CA PHE A 288 13.08 15.47 -12.12
C PHE A 288 12.01 14.74 -11.30
N ILE A 289 12.35 13.58 -10.72
CA ILE A 289 11.42 12.85 -9.84
C ILE A 289 11.11 13.69 -8.60
N ARG A 290 12.12 14.29 -7.96
CA ARG A 290 11.94 15.17 -6.81
C ARG A 290 11.04 16.36 -7.15
N ASP A 291 11.21 16.99 -8.32
CA ASP A 291 10.32 18.07 -8.79
C ASP A 291 8.87 17.61 -8.96
N VAL A 292 8.64 16.44 -9.58
CA VAL A 292 7.30 15.87 -9.72
C VAL A 292 6.68 15.60 -8.35
N LEU A 293 7.41 14.93 -7.46
CA LEU A 293 6.93 14.60 -6.11
C LEU A 293 6.65 15.87 -5.30
N ASN A 294 7.54 16.86 -5.32
CA ASN A 294 7.31 18.17 -4.67
C ASN A 294 5.99 18.80 -5.14
N ARG A 295 5.74 18.84 -6.46
CA ARG A 295 4.49 19.42 -7.00
C ARG A 295 3.27 18.65 -6.53
N VAL A 296 3.32 17.32 -6.56
CA VAL A 296 2.19 16.45 -6.19
C VAL A 296 1.91 16.48 -4.69
N THR A 297 2.92 16.28 -3.84
CA THR A 297 2.75 16.14 -2.39
C THR A 297 2.45 17.48 -1.72
N ASN A 298 2.99 18.60 -2.23
CA ASN A 298 2.65 19.92 -1.71
C ASN A 298 1.23 20.34 -2.10
N ARG A 299 0.77 19.99 -3.31
CA ARG A 299 -0.60 20.27 -3.76
C ARG A 299 -1.63 19.38 -3.05
N TYR A 300 -1.25 18.14 -2.71
CA TYR A 300 -2.14 17.13 -2.14
C TYR A 300 -1.58 16.42 -0.90
N PRO A 301 -1.29 17.15 0.20
CA PRO A 301 -0.61 16.58 1.37
C PRO A 301 -1.41 15.45 2.04
N ASN A 302 -2.73 15.48 1.91
CA ASN A 302 -3.63 14.50 2.54
C ASN A 302 -4.00 13.31 1.66
N VAL A 303 -3.62 13.31 0.37
CA VAL A 303 -3.89 12.19 -0.53
C VAL A 303 -2.91 11.05 -0.23
N ASN A 304 -3.38 9.81 -0.37
CA ASN A 304 -2.55 8.62 -0.21
C ASN A 304 -1.99 8.24 -1.59
N PHE A 305 -0.71 8.49 -1.80
CA PHE A 305 -0.04 8.12 -3.05
C PHE A 305 0.69 6.77 -2.95
N HIS A 306 0.61 6.00 -4.04
CA HIS A 306 1.45 4.82 -4.26
C HIS A 306 2.49 5.13 -5.33
N LEU A 307 3.78 4.90 -5.07
CA LEU A 307 4.82 5.05 -6.10
C LEU A 307 5.12 3.72 -6.80
N LEU A 308 4.90 3.68 -8.11
CA LEU A 308 5.13 2.48 -8.92
C LEU A 308 6.62 2.27 -9.20
N GLY A 309 7.14 1.13 -8.78
CA GLY A 309 8.51 0.68 -9.07
C GLY A 309 9.64 1.42 -8.32
N ILE A 310 9.32 2.29 -7.36
CA ILE A 310 10.30 3.10 -6.63
C ILE A 310 10.67 2.44 -5.29
N ALA A 311 11.97 2.38 -5.01
CA ALA A 311 12.52 1.88 -3.75
C ALA A 311 13.86 2.54 -3.46
N ASP A 312 13.83 3.81 -3.08
CA ASP A 312 15.02 4.58 -2.67
C ASP A 312 14.64 5.58 -1.57
N GLU A 313 15.55 6.51 -1.23
CA GLU A 313 15.35 7.46 -0.14
C GLU A 313 14.13 8.38 -0.35
N LEU A 314 13.60 8.48 -1.58
CA LEU A 314 12.39 9.25 -1.87
C LEU A 314 11.17 8.73 -1.10
N LEU A 315 11.14 7.44 -0.75
CA LEU A 315 10.06 6.88 0.06
C LEU A 315 9.99 7.49 1.46
N ILE A 316 11.16 7.80 2.04
CA ILE A 316 11.28 8.45 3.36
C ILE A 316 11.05 9.95 3.23
N ASP A 317 11.70 10.60 2.25
CA ASP A 317 11.67 12.05 2.08
C ASP A 317 10.25 12.61 1.91
N TYR A 318 9.38 11.86 1.21
CA TYR A 318 8.04 12.33 0.83
C TYR A 318 6.90 11.69 1.65
N GLY A 319 7.19 10.80 2.60
CA GLY A 319 6.18 10.17 3.44
C GLY A 319 5.10 9.43 2.64
N ILE A 320 5.52 8.71 1.61
CA ILE A 320 4.63 8.04 0.64
C ILE A 320 3.78 6.97 1.35
N PHE A 321 2.50 6.84 1.00
CA PHE A 321 1.58 5.90 1.67
C PHE A 321 1.93 4.44 1.38
N SER A 322 2.33 4.14 0.14
CA SER A 322 2.80 2.82 -0.26
C SER A 322 3.69 2.85 -1.50
N ALA A 323 4.46 1.81 -1.74
CA ALA A 323 5.26 1.68 -2.96
C ALA A 323 5.46 0.20 -3.30
N ASP A 324 5.88 -0.07 -4.52
CA ASP A 324 6.30 -1.40 -4.95
C ASP A 324 7.63 -1.31 -5.70
N SER A 325 8.40 -2.40 -5.71
CA SER A 325 9.58 -2.48 -6.57
C SER A 325 10.13 -3.90 -6.64
N THR A 326 10.99 -4.14 -7.64
CA THR A 326 11.87 -5.31 -7.70
C THR A 326 13.32 -4.99 -7.32
N ALA A 327 13.60 -3.77 -6.82
CA ALA A 327 14.96 -3.28 -6.57
C ALA A 327 15.75 -4.12 -5.54
N PHE A 328 15.06 -4.79 -4.61
CA PHE A 328 15.70 -5.72 -3.68
C PHE A 328 16.41 -6.89 -4.40
N LEU A 329 16.04 -7.20 -5.64
CA LEU A 329 16.68 -8.23 -6.49
C LEU A 329 17.90 -7.71 -7.27
N ASN A 330 18.25 -6.42 -7.17
CA ASN A 330 19.30 -5.83 -8.01
C ASN A 330 20.67 -6.50 -7.85
N ALA A 331 20.99 -6.99 -6.64
CA ALA A 331 22.24 -7.71 -6.37
C ALA A 331 22.41 -9.01 -7.18
N ARG A 332 21.33 -9.52 -7.79
CA ARG A 332 21.37 -10.66 -8.72
C ARG A 332 21.35 -10.23 -10.19
N LYS A 333 20.89 -9.02 -10.49
CA LYS A 333 20.61 -8.55 -11.86
C LYS A 333 21.76 -7.79 -12.49
N TYR A 334 22.54 -7.06 -11.69
CA TYR A 334 23.54 -6.11 -12.16
C TYR A 334 24.85 -6.25 -11.39
N ASP A 335 25.97 -6.00 -12.07
CA ASP A 335 27.31 -6.08 -11.49
C ASP A 335 27.51 -5.03 -10.38
N ASP A 336 26.97 -3.83 -10.56
CA ASP A 336 26.92 -2.74 -9.56
C ASP A 336 25.71 -2.83 -8.61
N GLY A 337 25.01 -3.98 -8.65
CA GLY A 337 23.76 -4.21 -7.94
C GLY A 337 23.93 -4.57 -6.46
N ARG A 338 25.17 -4.84 -6.00
CA ARG A 338 25.50 -5.27 -4.63
C ARG A 338 25.38 -4.15 -3.61
N LYS A 339 24.18 -3.59 -3.45
CA LYS A 339 23.92 -2.49 -2.51
C LYS A 339 22.90 -2.86 -1.46
N VAL A 340 23.11 -2.35 -0.24
CA VAL A 340 22.17 -2.44 0.88
C VAL A 340 21.61 -1.07 1.24
N TYR A 341 20.36 -1.04 1.72
CA TYR A 341 19.80 0.17 2.32
C TYR A 341 20.38 0.41 3.71
N ILE A 342 20.73 1.67 3.98
CA ILE A 342 21.02 2.15 5.34
C ILE A 342 19.78 2.91 5.89
N PRO A 343 19.73 3.25 7.18
CA PRO A 343 18.51 3.78 7.81
C PRO A 343 17.88 5.03 7.16
N ASN A 344 18.66 5.85 6.44
CA ASN A 344 18.15 7.02 5.72
C ASN A 344 17.55 6.68 4.34
N GLY A 345 17.54 5.41 3.92
CA GLY A 345 17.08 4.94 2.61
C GLY A 345 18.09 5.04 1.48
N GLU A 346 19.28 5.56 1.73
CA GLU A 346 20.38 5.53 0.78
C GLU A 346 20.87 4.10 0.57
N ARG A 347 21.29 3.80 -0.66
CA ARG A 347 21.86 2.52 -1.05
C ARG A 347 23.38 2.63 -1.12
N VAL A 348 24.07 1.93 -0.25
CA VAL A 348 25.54 1.87 -0.20
C VAL A 348 26.03 0.49 -0.63
N GLU A 349 27.30 0.37 -1.03
CA GLU A 349 27.91 -0.93 -1.35
C GLU A 349 27.80 -1.90 -0.17
N ALA A 350 27.40 -3.13 -0.47
CA ALA A 350 27.30 -4.20 0.50
C ALA A 350 28.71 -4.67 0.90
N PRO A 351 28.92 -5.12 2.16
CA PRO A 351 30.17 -5.73 2.56
C PRO A 351 30.58 -6.88 1.64
N GLU A 352 31.87 -7.02 1.35
CA GLU A 352 32.39 -8.04 0.42
C GLU A 352 31.98 -9.46 0.82
N HIS A 353 31.94 -9.74 2.12
CA HIS A 353 31.56 -11.03 2.68
C HIS A 353 30.04 -11.30 2.66
N MET A 354 29.20 -10.30 2.36
CA MET A 354 27.75 -10.48 2.35
C MET A 354 27.31 -11.23 1.08
N SER A 355 26.63 -12.35 1.26
CA SER A 355 26.09 -13.13 0.15
C SER A 355 24.96 -12.38 -0.57
N THR A 356 24.70 -12.70 -1.84
CA THR A 356 23.58 -12.12 -2.60
C THR A 356 22.23 -12.33 -1.90
N VAL A 357 22.03 -13.51 -1.30
CA VAL A 357 20.83 -13.81 -0.50
C VAL A 357 20.75 -12.91 0.75
N GLY A 358 21.88 -12.68 1.42
CA GLY A 358 21.98 -11.76 2.55
C GLY A 358 21.60 -10.33 2.16
N ILE A 359 22.10 -9.84 1.02
CA ILE A 359 21.75 -8.50 0.50
C ILE A 359 20.25 -8.41 0.21
N ILE A 360 19.67 -9.42 -0.46
CA ILE A 360 18.22 -9.47 -0.75
C ILE A 360 17.42 -9.44 0.56
N LYS A 361 17.80 -10.25 1.56
CA LYS A 361 17.14 -10.30 2.87
C LYS A 361 17.17 -8.95 3.56
N GLN A 362 18.35 -8.32 3.65
CA GLN A 362 18.53 -7.01 4.28
C GLN A 362 17.67 -5.94 3.60
N ASN A 363 17.64 -5.93 2.27
CA ASN A 363 16.85 -4.97 1.51
C ASN A 363 15.35 -5.18 1.70
N LEU A 364 14.88 -6.43 1.72
CA LEU A 364 13.48 -6.73 2.02
C LEU A 364 13.11 -6.33 3.46
N MET A 365 13.99 -6.56 4.45
CA MET A 365 13.76 -6.13 5.83
C MET A 365 13.63 -4.61 5.94
N PHE A 366 14.54 -3.87 5.30
CA PHE A 366 14.47 -2.41 5.26
C PHE A 366 13.15 -1.92 4.65
N LEU A 367 12.82 -2.40 3.44
CA LEU A 367 11.66 -1.93 2.69
C LEU A 367 10.34 -2.30 3.39
N SER A 368 10.22 -3.51 3.95
CA SER A 368 9.04 -3.91 4.73
C SER A 368 8.95 -3.20 6.09
N GLY A 369 10.08 -2.71 6.62
CA GLY A 369 10.15 -1.94 7.86
C GLY A 369 9.63 -0.51 7.76
N LEU A 370 9.48 0.03 6.55
CA LEU A 370 9.07 1.43 6.32
C LEU A 370 7.67 1.78 6.87
N GLU A 371 6.81 0.79 7.14
CA GLU A 371 5.52 1.02 7.80
C GLU A 371 5.66 1.46 9.26
N GLY A 372 6.75 1.05 9.93
CA GLY A 372 7.04 1.37 11.33
C GLY A 372 7.88 2.63 11.52
N CYS A 373 8.48 3.16 10.44
CA CYS A 373 9.29 4.38 10.45
C CYS A 373 8.39 5.62 10.63
N ILE A 374 8.00 5.88 11.88
CA ILE A 374 7.43 7.15 12.32
C ILE A 374 8.54 7.85 13.09
N ASN A 375 9.60 8.30 12.38
CA ASN A 375 10.90 8.77 12.90
C ASN A 375 11.04 8.77 14.45
N PRO A 376 11.83 7.81 14.99
CA PRO A 376 13.25 8.08 15.16
C PRO A 376 14.15 6.94 14.63
N GLN A 377 15.31 7.36 14.16
CA GLN A 377 16.36 6.60 13.49
C GLN A 377 16.94 5.50 14.41
N LEU A 378 17.04 4.27 13.90
CA LEU A 378 17.96 3.26 14.47
C LEU A 378 19.39 3.74 14.19
N SER A 379 20.22 3.76 15.22
CA SER A 379 21.61 4.17 15.06
C SER A 379 22.40 3.02 14.42
N ILE A 380 23.36 3.38 13.55
CA ILE A 380 24.30 2.47 12.88
C ILE A 380 24.90 1.43 13.85
N ASN A 381 25.09 1.78 15.12
CA ASN A 381 25.67 0.90 16.13
C ASN A 381 24.81 -0.31 16.51
N GLU A 382 23.49 -0.26 16.28
CA GLU A 382 22.58 -1.40 16.57
C GLU A 382 22.61 -2.45 15.44
N MET A 383 23.09 -2.08 14.24
CA MET A 383 23.15 -2.98 13.08
C MET A 383 24.37 -3.90 13.07
N PHE A 384 25.40 -3.62 13.87
CA PHE A 384 26.69 -4.33 13.84
C PHE A 384 26.97 -5.20 15.08
N LEU A 385 26.02 -5.30 16.01
CA LEU A 385 26.22 -6.04 17.28
C LEU A 385 25.52 -7.41 17.36
N GLU A 386 24.79 -7.86 16.33
CA GLU A 386 24.24 -9.23 16.28
C GLU A 386 25.18 -10.24 15.59
N GLY A 387 26.48 -9.94 15.54
CA GLY A 387 27.51 -10.79 14.92
C GLY A 387 28.79 -10.97 15.72
N ALA A 388 28.76 -10.72 17.04
CA ALA A 388 29.88 -10.98 17.95
C ALA A 388 29.50 -11.99 19.04
#